data_AF-A0A2P8AFV4-F1
#
_entry.id   AF-A0A2P8AFV4-F1
#
_cell.length_a   1.000
_cell.length_b   1.000
_cell.length_c   1.000
_cell.angle_alpha   90.00
_cell.angle_beta   90.00
_cell.angle_gamma   90.00
#
_symmetry.space_group_name_H-M   'P 1'
#
loop_
_entity.id
_entity.type
_entity.pdbx_description
1 polymer ?
#
loop_
_entity_poly.entity_id
_entity_poly.type
_entity_poly.pdbx_seq_one_letter_code
_entity_poly.pdbx_strand_id
1 'polypeptide(L)'
;MFRLPQALRPCSAPRYLPPPRTHRYLSTSSSDLSGLHAIVTGASRGIGLSIAQLLASRGASLTLISRSAAFLDSAHSSLPNPSQHHVLAGDVSSRSFWNELKLDKNKRVDLLVNSAGISHQSLYLRTSEDLIENVVQTNLMGTMWACKSVGRKMLRQRSLAEGGKDGDGAGGEQDKD
;
A
#
# COMPACT_ATOMS: atom_id res chain seq x y z
N MET A 1 55.58 23.49 -25.68
CA MET A 1 55.17 23.51 -24.26
C MET A 1 53.65 23.56 -24.20
N PHE A 2 52.96 22.40 -24.20
CA PHE A 2 51.55 22.30 -23.82
C PHE A 2 51.32 20.89 -23.25
N ARG A 3 51.10 20.81 -21.93
CA ARG A 3 50.74 19.58 -21.22
C ARG A 3 49.26 19.28 -21.46
N LEU A 4 48.94 18.06 -21.88
CA LEU A 4 47.58 17.53 -21.81
C LEU A 4 47.19 17.27 -20.33
N PRO A 5 45.97 17.63 -19.90
CA PRO A 5 45.52 17.35 -18.54
C PRO A 5 45.19 15.85 -18.37
N GLN A 6 45.64 15.31 -17.24
CA GLN A 6 45.40 13.94 -16.80
C GLN A 6 43.94 13.73 -16.35
N ALA A 7 43.45 12.51 -16.61
CA ALA A 7 42.41 11.79 -15.89
C ALA A 7 40.95 12.27 -16.04
N LEU A 8 40.31 11.76 -17.09
CA LEU A 8 38.92 11.31 -16.94
C LEU A 8 38.94 10.12 -15.96
N ARG A 9 38.60 10.38 -14.69
CA ARG A 9 38.31 9.30 -13.74
C ARG A 9 37.14 8.51 -14.32
N PRO A 10 37.22 7.18 -14.45
CA PRO A 10 36.06 6.40 -14.84
C PRO A 10 34.95 6.72 -13.83
N CYS A 11 33.80 7.13 -14.35
CA CYS A 11 32.60 7.31 -13.56
C CYS A 11 32.43 6.03 -12.76
N SER A 12 32.56 6.11 -11.43
CA SER A 12 32.25 4.98 -10.56
C SER A 12 30.84 4.57 -10.91
N ALA A 13 30.70 3.34 -11.44
CA ALA A 13 29.42 2.79 -11.86
C ALA A 13 28.37 3.11 -10.80
N PRO A 14 27.15 3.53 -11.18
CA PRO A 14 26.09 3.80 -10.21
C PRO A 14 26.07 2.63 -9.25
N ARG A 15 26.28 2.93 -7.95
CA ARG A 15 26.32 1.92 -6.90
C ARG A 15 25.04 1.13 -7.05
N TYR A 16 25.15 -0.07 -7.62
CA TYR A 16 24.03 -0.99 -7.72
C TYR A 16 23.69 -1.34 -6.28
N LEU A 17 22.71 -0.62 -5.73
CA LEU A 17 22.06 -1.06 -4.51
C LEU A 17 21.50 -2.43 -4.87
N PRO A 18 21.93 -3.52 -4.20
CA PRO A 18 21.29 -4.80 -4.41
C PRO A 18 19.78 -4.60 -4.22
N PRO A 19 18.92 -5.24 -5.04
CA PRO A 19 17.48 -5.20 -4.82
C PRO A 19 17.27 -5.57 -3.36
N PRO A 20 16.49 -4.79 -2.61
CA PRO A 20 16.60 -4.81 -1.17
C PRO A 20 16.21 -6.21 -0.69
N ARG A 21 17.21 -6.94 -0.18
CA ARG A 21 17.17 -8.38 0.08
C ARG A 21 16.31 -8.61 1.32
N THR A 22 15.02 -8.75 1.07
CA THR A 22 14.01 -9.54 1.81
C THR A 22 12.67 -9.15 1.23
N HIS A 23 12.43 -9.54 -0.03
CA HIS A 23 11.06 -9.89 -0.35
C HIS A 23 10.77 -11.05 0.61
N ARG A 24 9.94 -10.83 1.64
CA ARG A 24 9.17 -11.93 2.21
C ARG A 24 8.30 -12.37 1.04
N TYR A 25 8.86 -13.19 0.15
CA TYR A 25 8.06 -13.96 -0.78
C TYR A 25 7.11 -14.67 0.16
N LEU A 26 5.83 -14.28 0.11
CA LEU A 26 4.79 -15.12 0.68
C LEU A 26 5.05 -16.45 0.00
N SER A 27 5.62 -17.41 0.71
CA SER A 27 5.79 -18.74 0.15
C SER A 27 4.39 -19.13 -0.29
N THR A 28 4.27 -19.64 -1.51
CA THR A 28 3.00 -19.95 -2.17
C THR A 28 2.14 -20.95 -1.37
N SER A 29 2.66 -21.45 -0.25
CA SER A 29 2.05 -22.35 0.73
C SER A 29 1.39 -21.68 1.95
N SER A 30 1.62 -20.40 2.25
CA SER A 30 1.03 -19.76 3.43
C SER A 30 -0.31 -19.11 3.09
N SER A 31 -1.40 -19.87 3.25
CA SER A 31 -2.77 -19.33 3.19
C SER A 31 -3.11 -18.43 4.39
N ASP A 32 -2.24 -18.34 5.38
CA ASP A 32 -2.43 -17.54 6.57
C ASP A 32 -1.89 -16.11 6.37
N LEU A 33 -2.76 -15.12 6.60
CA LEU A 33 -2.47 -13.69 6.57
C LEU A 33 -2.70 -13.04 7.95
N SER A 34 -2.79 -13.86 9.01
CA SER A 34 -2.90 -13.40 10.38
C SER A 34 -1.80 -12.42 10.76
N GLY A 35 -2.19 -11.34 11.45
CA GLY A 35 -1.27 -10.28 11.87
C GLY A 35 -0.88 -9.29 10.77
N LEU A 36 -1.33 -9.48 9.53
CA LEU A 36 -1.21 -8.47 8.48
C LEU A 36 -2.41 -7.52 8.47
N HIS A 37 -2.18 -6.31 7.98
CA HIS A 37 -3.24 -5.32 7.77
C HIS A 37 -3.36 -4.93 6.29
N ALA A 38 -4.58 -5.01 5.74
CA ALA A 38 -4.87 -4.61 4.37
C ALA A 38 -5.85 -3.45 4.28
N ILE A 39 -5.58 -2.51 3.36
CA ILE A 39 -6.52 -1.48 2.95
C ILE A 39 -7.13 -1.89 1.61
N VAL A 40 -8.46 -1.91 1.53
CA VAL A 40 -9.18 -2.27 0.30
C VAL A 40 -10.08 -1.11 -0.12
N THR A 41 -9.85 -0.54 -1.30
CA THR A 41 -10.74 0.48 -1.87
C THR A 41 -11.83 -0.17 -2.72
N GLY A 42 -13.02 0.45 -2.79
CA GLY A 42 -14.16 -0.15 -3.49
C GLY A 42 -14.69 -1.41 -2.80
N ALA A 43 -14.47 -1.52 -1.49
CA ALA A 43 -14.73 -2.74 -0.73
C ALA A 43 -16.21 -3.03 -0.44
N SER A 44 -17.12 -2.15 -0.85
CA SER A 44 -18.55 -2.29 -0.56
C SER A 44 -19.29 -3.25 -1.49
N ARG A 45 -18.72 -3.63 -2.65
CA ARG A 45 -19.35 -4.56 -3.60
C ARG A 45 -18.35 -5.17 -4.59
N GLY A 46 -18.81 -6.17 -5.35
CA GLY A 46 -18.10 -6.72 -6.50
C GLY A 46 -16.76 -7.35 -6.13
N ILE A 47 -15.74 -7.09 -6.96
CA ILE A 47 -14.39 -7.66 -6.79
C ILE A 47 -13.75 -7.17 -5.48
N GLY A 48 -13.91 -5.90 -5.13
CA GLY A 48 -13.35 -5.35 -3.88
C GLY A 48 -13.89 -6.05 -2.63
N LEU A 49 -15.21 -6.28 -2.57
CA LEU A 49 -15.83 -7.03 -1.48
C LEU A 49 -15.36 -8.49 -1.44
N SER A 50 -15.27 -9.15 -2.59
CA SER A 50 -14.82 -10.54 -2.68
C SER A 50 -13.37 -10.70 -2.21
N ILE A 51 -12.50 -9.74 -2.57
CA ILE A 51 -11.12 -9.69 -2.08
C ILE A 51 -11.09 -9.45 -0.57
N ALA A 52 -11.92 -8.53 -0.05
CA ALA A 52 -12.00 -8.27 1.39
C ALA A 52 -12.43 -9.54 2.17
N GLN A 53 -13.48 -10.23 1.72
CA GLN A 53 -13.92 -11.50 2.31
C GLN A 53 -12.81 -12.55 2.30
N LEU A 54 -12.08 -12.67 1.19
CA LEU A 54 -10.98 -13.61 1.05
C LEU A 54 -9.82 -13.29 2.00
N LEU A 55 -9.42 -12.02 2.11
CA LEU A 55 -8.35 -11.60 3.01
C LEU A 55 -8.75 -11.78 4.48
N ALA A 56 -9.99 -11.44 4.84
CA ALA A 56 -10.54 -11.65 6.18
C ALA A 56 -10.61 -13.13 6.55
N SER A 57 -11.04 -14.00 5.62
CA SER A 57 -11.08 -15.46 5.83
C SER A 57 -9.70 -16.07 6.10
N ARG A 58 -8.64 -15.38 5.69
CA ARG A 58 -7.24 -15.74 5.93
C ARG A 58 -6.64 -15.06 7.16
N GLY A 59 -7.44 -14.36 7.98
CA GLY A 59 -6.99 -13.75 9.24
C GLY A 59 -6.41 -12.35 9.11
N ALA A 60 -6.43 -11.73 7.93
CA ALA A 60 -5.96 -10.35 7.78
C ALA A 60 -6.94 -9.36 8.43
N SER A 61 -6.42 -8.39 9.18
CA SER A 61 -7.21 -7.23 9.62
C SER A 61 -7.39 -6.25 8.45
N LEU A 62 -8.54 -5.58 8.37
CA LEU A 62 -8.90 -4.82 7.17
C LEU A 62 -9.31 -3.39 7.49
N THR A 63 -9.02 -2.47 6.57
CA THR A 63 -9.68 -1.17 6.46
C THR A 63 -10.41 -1.12 5.11
N LEU A 64 -11.73 -1.08 5.16
CA LEU A 64 -12.60 -1.04 3.97
C LEU A 64 -12.92 0.41 3.61
N ILE A 65 -12.64 0.80 2.37
CA ILE A 65 -12.87 2.16 1.88
C ILE A 65 -13.89 2.15 0.74
N SER A 66 -14.93 2.97 0.86
CA SER A 66 -15.93 3.20 -0.18
C SER A 66 -16.69 4.50 0.08
N ARG A 67 -17.37 5.05 -0.94
CA ARG A 67 -18.16 6.29 -0.81
C ARG A 67 -19.40 6.14 0.06
N SER A 68 -20.04 4.98 0.03
CA SER A 68 -21.32 4.75 0.72
C SER A 68 -21.07 4.05 2.06
N ALA A 69 -21.39 4.74 3.15
CA ALA A 69 -21.32 4.18 4.50
C ALA A 69 -22.28 2.99 4.67
N ALA A 70 -23.53 3.12 4.21
CA ALA A 70 -24.52 2.04 4.34
C ALA A 70 -24.08 0.72 3.68
N PHE A 71 -23.53 0.79 2.45
CA PHE A 71 -23.01 -0.42 1.80
C PHE A 71 -21.70 -0.92 2.44
N LEU A 72 -20.90 -0.05 3.06
CA LEU A 72 -19.74 -0.47 3.84
C LEU A 72 -20.13 -1.23 5.11
N ASP A 73 -21.16 -0.79 5.82
CA ASP A 73 -21.59 -1.43 7.06
C ASP A 73 -22.13 -2.85 6.78
N SER A 74 -22.89 -3.00 5.68
CA SER A 74 -23.33 -4.31 5.21
C SER A 74 -22.15 -5.20 4.79
N ALA A 75 -21.19 -4.65 4.04
CA ALA A 75 -19.97 -5.36 3.65
C ALA A 75 -19.16 -5.81 4.88
N HIS A 76 -18.96 -4.91 5.85
CA HIS A 76 -18.24 -5.17 7.10
C HIS A 76 -18.91 -6.26 7.93
N SER A 77 -20.23 -6.21 8.06
CA SER A 77 -21.02 -7.23 8.78
C SER A 77 -20.95 -8.61 8.11
N SER A 78 -20.64 -8.68 6.81
CA SER A 78 -20.48 -9.94 6.08
C SER A 78 -19.11 -10.61 6.28
N LEU A 79 -18.15 -9.90 6.89
CA LEU A 79 -16.80 -10.41 7.10
C LEU A 79 -16.70 -11.29 8.36
N PRO A 80 -15.84 -12.33 8.37
CA PRO A 80 -15.52 -13.04 9.59
C PRO A 80 -14.79 -12.13 10.58
N ASN A 81 -15.05 -12.27 11.88
CA ASN A 81 -14.45 -11.44 12.94
C ASN A 81 -14.57 -9.91 12.71
N PRO A 82 -15.79 -9.33 12.59
CA PRO A 82 -15.99 -7.91 12.28
C PRO A 82 -15.22 -6.93 13.18
N SER A 83 -14.94 -7.30 14.44
CA SER A 83 -14.16 -6.50 15.39
C SER A 83 -12.71 -6.24 14.95
N GLN A 84 -12.17 -7.02 14.02
CA GLN A 84 -10.82 -6.86 13.47
C GLN A 84 -10.78 -5.91 12.26
N HIS A 85 -11.93 -5.48 11.75
CA HIS A 85 -12.05 -4.69 10.55
C HIS A 85 -12.59 -3.29 10.85
N HIS A 86 -12.13 -2.31 10.08
CA HIS A 86 -12.54 -0.93 10.17
C HIS A 86 -13.17 -0.50 8.85
N VAL A 87 -14.15 0.40 8.91
CA VAL A 87 -14.76 1.02 7.73
C VAL A 87 -14.37 2.49 7.68
N LEU A 88 -14.17 3.00 6.47
CA LEU A 88 -13.93 4.41 6.23
C LEU A 88 -14.71 4.86 5.00
N ALA A 89 -15.70 5.71 5.23
CA ALA A 89 -16.44 6.36 4.16
C ALA A 89 -15.58 7.45 3.52
N GLY A 90 -15.40 7.40 2.22
CA GLY A 90 -14.58 8.38 1.51
C GLY A 90 -14.54 8.17 0.00
N ASP A 91 -14.26 9.26 -0.71
CA ASP A 91 -14.12 9.24 -2.15
C ASP A 91 -12.64 9.15 -2.57
N VAL A 92 -12.31 8.09 -3.30
CA VAL A 92 -10.94 7.86 -3.79
C VAL A 92 -10.53 8.85 -4.88
N SER A 93 -11.50 9.44 -5.60
CA SER A 93 -11.25 10.54 -6.56
C SER A 93 -11.04 11.89 -5.88
N SER A 94 -11.14 11.96 -4.55
CA SER A 94 -10.80 13.16 -3.80
C SER A 94 -9.36 13.11 -3.33
N ARG A 95 -8.57 14.11 -3.75
CA ARG A 95 -7.20 14.27 -3.25
C ARG A 95 -7.17 14.65 -1.77
N SER A 96 -8.15 15.41 -1.28
CA SER A 96 -8.22 15.79 0.14
C SER A 96 -8.43 14.57 1.03
N PHE A 97 -9.26 13.62 0.60
CA PHE A 97 -9.46 12.36 1.31
C PHE A 97 -8.13 11.65 1.59
N TRP A 98 -7.24 11.53 0.60
CA TRP A 98 -5.93 10.89 0.78
C TRP A 98 -4.94 11.68 1.63
N ASN A 99 -5.08 13.01 1.68
CA ASN A 99 -4.26 13.88 2.53
C ASN A 99 -4.72 13.82 3.99
N GLU A 100 -6.03 13.73 4.20
CA GLU A 100 -6.67 13.68 5.51
C GLU A 100 -6.76 12.25 6.06
N LEU A 101 -6.46 11.24 5.24
CA LEU A 101 -6.43 9.84 5.61
C LEU A 101 -5.41 9.61 6.74
N LYS A 102 -5.89 9.72 7.97
CA LYS A 102 -5.13 9.44 9.19
C LYS A 102 -5.12 7.94 9.42
N LEU A 103 -4.23 7.25 8.72
CA LEU A 103 -3.88 5.89 9.10
C LEU A 103 -3.13 5.96 10.44
N ASP A 104 -3.73 5.44 11.51
CA ASP A 104 -3.15 5.38 12.85
C ASP A 104 -1.66 5.04 12.75
N LYS A 105 -0.80 5.94 13.23
CA LYS A 105 0.66 5.87 13.02
C LYS A 105 1.23 4.54 13.52
N ASN A 106 0.60 3.96 14.54
CA ASN A 106 1.02 2.72 15.16
C ASN A 106 0.48 1.47 14.44
N LYS A 107 -0.58 1.62 13.63
CA LYS A 107 -1.10 0.52 12.81
C LYS A 107 -0.26 0.37 11.54
N ARG A 108 0.33 -0.81 11.43
CA ARG A 108 1.06 -1.27 10.24
C ARG A 108 0.11 -1.36 9.04
N VAL A 109 0.63 -1.19 7.82
CA VAL A 109 -0.12 -1.50 6.60
C VAL A 109 0.76 -2.35 5.71
N ASP A 110 0.29 -3.53 5.37
CA ASP A 110 1.06 -4.53 4.62
C ASP A 110 0.56 -4.66 3.19
N LEU A 111 -0.74 -4.48 2.98
CA LEU A 111 -1.40 -4.70 1.71
C LEU A 111 -2.26 -3.48 1.34
N LEU A 112 -2.17 -3.06 0.09
CA LEU A 112 -3.06 -2.06 -0.50
C LEU A 112 -3.71 -2.69 -1.74
N VAL A 113 -5.03 -2.74 -1.73
CA VAL A 113 -5.83 -3.22 -2.86
C VAL A 113 -6.59 -2.05 -3.44
N ASN A 114 -6.20 -1.63 -4.64
CA ASN A 114 -6.90 -0.61 -5.40
C ASN A 114 -7.99 -1.29 -6.25
N SER A 115 -9.23 -1.31 -5.75
CA SER A 115 -10.38 -1.91 -6.46
C SER A 115 -11.55 -0.95 -6.63
N ALA A 116 -11.46 0.28 -6.14
CA ALA A 116 -12.43 1.31 -6.46
C ALA A 116 -12.34 1.66 -7.95
N GLY A 117 -13.48 1.58 -8.64
CA GLY A 117 -13.55 1.97 -10.03
C GLY A 117 -14.99 2.21 -10.48
N ILE A 118 -15.12 3.05 -11.50
CA ILE A 118 -16.35 3.23 -12.25
C ILE A 118 -16.12 2.80 -13.71
N SER A 119 -17.18 2.30 -14.33
CA SER A 119 -17.20 1.95 -15.74
C SER A 119 -18.46 2.49 -16.36
N HIS A 120 -18.38 2.89 -17.62
CA HIS A 120 -19.51 3.36 -18.40
C HIS A 120 -19.58 2.59 -19.71
N GLN A 121 -20.79 2.15 -20.06
CA GLN A 121 -21.06 1.42 -21.28
C GLN A 121 -21.94 2.28 -22.19
N SER A 122 -21.30 2.96 -23.13
CA SER A 122 -21.96 3.65 -24.24
C SER A 122 -21.03 3.68 -25.45
N LEU A 123 -21.57 4.07 -26.60
CA LEU A 123 -20.73 4.35 -27.75
C LEU A 123 -19.79 5.50 -27.38
N TYR A 124 -18.47 5.32 -27.55
CA TYR A 124 -17.47 6.30 -27.12
C TYR A 124 -17.74 7.71 -27.66
N LEU A 125 -18.22 7.83 -28.89
CA LEU A 125 -18.61 9.11 -29.53
C LEU A 125 -19.77 9.84 -28.85
N ARG A 126 -20.48 9.19 -27.93
CA ARG A 126 -21.60 9.74 -27.15
C ARG A 126 -21.28 9.84 -25.66
N THR A 127 -20.09 9.40 -25.25
CA THR A 127 -19.63 9.57 -23.88
C THR A 127 -19.29 11.03 -23.67
N SER A 128 -19.88 11.67 -22.65
CA SER A 128 -19.53 13.03 -22.31
C SER A 128 -18.10 13.12 -21.78
N GLU A 129 -17.47 14.27 -22.00
CA GLU A 129 -16.14 14.61 -21.50
C GLU A 129 -16.09 14.46 -19.97
N ASP A 130 -17.11 14.97 -19.25
CA ASP A 130 -17.24 14.83 -17.80
C ASP A 130 -17.16 13.37 -17.34
N LEU A 131 -17.72 12.44 -18.11
CA LEU A 131 -17.75 11.03 -17.74
C LEU A 131 -16.40 10.36 -17.99
N ILE A 132 -15.71 10.75 -19.06
CA ILE A 132 -14.34 10.33 -19.33
C ILE A 132 -13.43 10.82 -18.20
N GLU A 133 -13.54 12.10 -17.83
CA GLU A 133 -12.78 12.70 -16.74
C GLU A 133 -13.06 11.99 -15.42
N ASN A 134 -14.33 11.71 -15.12
CA ASN A 134 -14.70 10.96 -13.91
C ASN A 134 -14.07 9.56 -13.87
N VAL A 135 -14.05 8.83 -14.99
CA VAL A 135 -13.41 7.51 -15.07
C VAL A 135 -11.92 7.61 -14.80
N VAL A 136 -11.23 8.57 -15.43
CA VAL A 136 -9.80 8.80 -15.23
C VAL A 136 -9.51 9.20 -13.78
N GLN A 137 -10.32 10.11 -13.23
CA GLN A 137 -10.16 10.61 -11.88
C GLN A 137 -10.33 9.50 -10.83
N THR A 138 -11.36 8.67 -10.95
CA THR A 138 -11.59 7.58 -9.99
C THR A 138 -10.60 6.43 -10.19
N ASN A 139 -10.43 5.93 -11.42
CA ASN A 139 -9.72 4.67 -11.66
C ASN A 139 -8.20 4.85 -11.69
N LEU A 140 -7.72 5.98 -12.25
CA LEU A 140 -6.28 6.24 -12.39
C LEU A 140 -5.78 7.19 -11.29
N MET A 141 -6.33 8.39 -11.20
CA MET A 141 -5.82 9.40 -10.23
C MET A 141 -6.01 8.93 -8.79
N GLY A 142 -7.18 8.37 -8.47
CA GLY A 142 -7.46 7.78 -7.15
C GLY A 142 -6.47 6.69 -6.76
N THR A 143 -6.16 5.77 -7.70
CA THR A 143 -5.16 4.71 -7.51
C THR A 143 -3.77 5.29 -7.25
N MET A 144 -3.35 6.30 -8.03
CA MET A 144 -2.03 6.92 -7.85
C MET A 144 -1.91 7.63 -6.50
N TRP A 145 -2.97 8.31 -6.04
CA TRP A 145 -2.96 8.97 -4.73
C TRP A 145 -2.98 7.96 -3.58
N ALA A 146 -3.72 6.86 -3.71
CA ALA A 146 -3.67 5.76 -2.77
C ALA A 146 -2.24 5.23 -2.61
N CYS A 147 -1.59 4.88 -3.73
CA CYS A 147 -0.21 4.41 -3.74
C CYS A 147 0.76 5.43 -3.15
N LYS A 148 0.60 6.73 -3.45
CA LYS A 148 1.47 7.78 -2.92
C LYS A 148 1.30 7.97 -1.41
N SER A 149 0.06 7.97 -0.91
CA SER A 149 -0.26 8.19 0.49
C SER A 149 0.13 6.98 1.34
N VAL A 150 -0.40 5.80 0.99
CA VAL A 150 -0.18 4.55 1.72
C VAL A 150 1.24 4.03 1.52
N GLY A 151 1.78 4.10 0.30
CA GLY A 151 3.14 3.63 0.00
C GLY A 151 4.22 4.38 0.77
N ARG A 152 4.04 5.69 1.00
CA ARG A 152 4.97 6.46 1.86
C ARG A 152 4.98 5.91 3.29
N LYS A 153 3.83 5.44 3.81
CA LYS A 153 3.73 4.79 5.12
C LYS A 153 4.41 3.42 5.12
N MET A 154 4.16 2.59 4.12
CA MET A 154 4.79 1.27 3.95
C MET A 154 6.32 1.37 3.90
N LEU A 155 6.86 2.34 3.15
CA LEU A 155 8.31 2.58 3.06
C LEU A 155 8.93 3.00 4.41
N ARG A 156 8.25 3.86 5.18
CA ARG A 156 8.70 4.26 6.53
C ARG A 156 8.69 3.09 7.52
N GLN A 157 7.70 2.21 7.43
CA GLN A 157 7.63 1.01 8.28
C GLN A 157 8.80 0.07 7.99
N ARG A 158 9.19 -0.05 6.72
CA ARG A 158 10.36 -0.84 6.31
C ARG A 158 11.66 -0.29 6.88
N SER A 159 11.92 1.02 6.76
CA SER A 159 13.18 1.61 7.25
C SER A 159 13.36 1.44 8.77
N LEU A 160 12.26 1.47 9.53
CA LEU A 160 12.28 1.24 10.98
C LEU A 160 12.57 -0.23 11.33
N ALA A 161 12.13 -1.17 10.50
CA ALA A 161 12.40 -2.60 10.69
C ALA A 161 13.85 -2.98 10.33
N GLU A 162 14.48 -2.26 9.40
CA GLU A 162 15.86 -2.49 8.97
C GLU A 162 16.89 -1.81 9.90
N GLY A 163 16.59 -0.62 10.44
CA GLY A 163 17.49 0.11 11.36
C GLY A 163 17.62 -0.45 12.79
N GLY A 164 16.93 -1.55 13.12
CA GLY A 164 16.98 -2.20 14.43
C GLY A 164 17.89 -3.44 14.51
N LYS A 165 18.65 -3.76 13.46
CA LYS A 165 19.47 -4.97 13.38
C LYS A 165 21.00 -4.77 13.41
N ASP A 166 21.49 -3.53 13.50
CA ASP A 166 22.93 -3.22 13.42
C ASP A 166 23.54 -2.80 14.77
N GLY A 167 23.05 -3.33 15.89
CA GLY A 167 23.40 -2.85 17.24
C GLY A 167 23.74 -3.91 18.29
N ASP A 168 24.25 -5.08 17.91
CA ASP A 168 24.79 -6.02 18.89
C ASP A 168 26.03 -6.74 18.32
N GLY A 169 27.21 -6.34 18.80
CA GLY A 169 28.49 -6.81 18.24
C GLY A 169 29.70 -5.96 18.61
N ALA A 170 29.87 -5.65 19.89
CA ALA A 170 31.18 -5.27 20.43
C ALA A 170 31.35 -5.96 21.79
N GLY A 171 31.72 -7.25 21.73
CA GLY A 171 32.40 -7.90 22.83
C GLY A 171 33.83 -7.36 22.91
N GLY A 172 34.25 -7.03 24.13
CA GLY A 172 35.63 -6.86 24.56
C GLY A 172 35.63 -7.12 26.06
N GLU A 173 35.80 -8.38 26.44
CA GLU A 173 37.05 -8.92 27.00
C GLU A 173 37.12 -8.63 28.51
N GLN A 174 36.83 -9.68 29.29
CA GLN A 174 37.19 -9.76 30.70
C GLN A 174 38.69 -9.99 30.75
N ASP A 175 39.42 -9.17 31.50
CA ASP A 175 40.67 -9.64 32.09
C ASP A 175 40.59 -9.46 33.61
N LYS A 176 40.79 -10.60 34.27
CA LYS A 176 40.93 -10.76 35.71
C LYS A 176 42.36 -10.40 36.07
N ASP A 177 42.54 -9.57 37.09
CA ASP A 177 43.32 -9.85 38.31
C ASP A 177 43.32 -8.62 39.23
#